data_AF-A0A7V1ZGY2-F1
#
_entry.id   AF-A0A7V1ZGY2-F1
#
_cell.length_a   1.000
_cell.length_b   1.000
_cell.length_c   1.000
_cell.angle_alpha   90.00
_cell.angle_beta   90.00
_cell.angle_gamma   90.00
#
_symmetry.space_group_name_H-M   'P 1'
#
loop_
_entity.id
_entity.type
_entity.pdbx_description
1 polymer ?
#
loop_
_entity_poly.entity_id
_entity_poly.type
_entity_poly.pdbx_seq_one_letter_code
_entity_poly.pdbx_strand_id
1 'polypeptide(L)'
;MLHQVGLLLLTAAAQQGALESHRLPPPVYQVTMEVTVNPEDRTLRGREVLRWQNTASQPTDELQFHLYLNAFANDRSTFFRESGGSLRNIGMPKDGWGFIVVDGIKTADGHDLKPTEEFLQPDDGNPDDRTVVRYRLPAPLAPGETVALEIHFHGRLPRVFARNGIHRDFILA
;
A
#
# COMPACT_ATOMS: atom_id res chain seq x y z
N MET A 1 61.89 -54.01 29.24
CA MET A 1 60.91 -52.93 29.48
C MET A 1 61.02 -51.92 28.34
N LEU A 2 60.15 -52.02 27.32
CA LEU A 2 59.98 -50.97 26.30
C LEU A 2 58.54 -50.47 26.42
N HIS A 3 58.38 -49.16 26.64
CA HIS A 3 57.08 -48.50 26.71
C HIS A 3 56.56 -48.25 25.29
N GLN A 4 55.39 -48.78 24.94
CA GLN A 4 54.64 -48.33 23.76
C GLN A 4 53.80 -47.10 24.15
N VAL A 5 54.03 -45.99 23.46
CA VAL A 5 53.16 -44.81 23.50
C VAL A 5 52.17 -44.94 22.33
N GLY A 6 50.90 -45.13 22.65
CA GLY A 6 49.81 -45.12 21.67
C GLY A 6 49.33 -43.69 21.43
N LEU A 7 49.42 -43.22 20.18
CA LEU A 7 48.88 -41.93 19.74
C LEU A 7 47.37 -42.07 19.48
N LEU A 8 46.53 -41.43 20.28
CA LEU A 8 45.10 -41.28 20.00
C LEU A 8 44.91 -40.07 19.07
N LEU A 9 44.51 -40.33 17.82
CA LEU A 9 44.02 -39.31 16.90
C LEU A 9 42.51 -39.15 17.12
N LEU A 10 42.12 -38.05 17.77
CA LEU A 10 40.73 -37.58 17.79
C LEU A 10 40.43 -36.85 16.47
N THR A 11 39.64 -37.47 15.60
CA THR A 11 39.02 -36.78 14.47
C THR A 11 37.78 -36.03 14.97
N ALA A 12 37.91 -34.72 15.14
CA ALA A 12 36.76 -33.85 15.32
C ALA A 12 36.04 -33.72 13.98
N ALA A 13 34.89 -34.37 13.82
CA ALA A 13 33.99 -34.12 12.70
C ALA A 13 33.35 -32.74 12.91
N ALA A 14 33.70 -31.77 12.07
CA ALA A 14 33.01 -30.49 12.03
C ALA A 14 31.58 -30.73 11.50
N GLN A 15 30.58 -30.60 12.37
CA GLN A 15 29.19 -30.46 11.94
C GLN A 15 29.05 -29.11 11.24
N GLN A 16 29.11 -29.11 9.91
CA GLN A 16 28.67 -27.98 9.11
C GLN A 16 27.15 -27.91 9.22
N GLY A 17 26.65 -27.07 10.12
CA GLY A 17 25.24 -26.71 10.14
C GLY A 17 24.89 -26.06 8.81
N ALA A 18 24.10 -26.74 7.99
CA ALA A 18 23.50 -26.14 6.81
C ALA A 18 22.59 -25.01 7.30
N LEU A 19 22.85 -23.79 6.85
CA LEU A 19 21.91 -22.69 7.00
C LEU A 19 20.63 -23.12 6.27
N GLU A 20 19.56 -23.42 7.02
CA GLU A 20 18.24 -23.61 6.42
C GLU A 20 17.88 -22.34 5.66
N SER A 21 17.78 -22.45 4.34
CA SER A 21 17.21 -21.41 3.50
C SER A 21 15.74 -21.26 3.88
N HIS A 22 15.43 -20.34 4.77
CA HIS A 22 14.04 -20.02 5.10
C HIS A 22 13.38 -19.39 3.87
N ARG A 23 12.64 -20.20 3.10
CA ARG A 23 11.87 -19.71 1.96
C ARG A 23 10.67 -18.94 2.52
N LEU A 24 10.63 -17.64 2.27
CA LEU A 24 9.46 -16.82 2.55
C LEU A 24 8.23 -17.43 1.84
N PRO A 25 7.04 -17.40 2.46
CA PRO A 25 5.82 -17.80 1.78
C PRO A 25 5.59 -16.93 0.52
N PRO A 26 4.84 -17.42 -0.47
CA PRO A 26 4.41 -16.59 -1.59
C PRO A 26 3.73 -15.31 -1.08
N PRO A 27 3.96 -14.16 -1.75
CA PRO A 27 3.36 -12.91 -1.30
C PRO A 27 1.85 -12.92 -1.53
N VAL A 28 1.10 -12.35 -0.59
CA VAL A 28 -0.37 -12.19 -0.69
C VAL A 28 -0.74 -11.26 -1.85
N TYR A 29 0.14 -10.32 -2.18
CA TYR A 29 -0.04 -9.42 -3.30
C TYR A 29 1.27 -9.11 -4.02
N GLN A 30 1.15 -8.72 -5.29
CA GLN A 30 2.25 -8.25 -6.12
C GLN A 30 1.79 -6.99 -6.84
N VAL A 31 2.65 -5.97 -6.87
CA VAL A 31 2.36 -4.70 -7.52
C VAL A 31 3.50 -4.36 -8.48
N THR A 32 3.13 -3.93 -9.69
CA THR A 32 4.02 -3.17 -10.57
C THR A 32 3.40 -1.81 -10.78
N MET A 33 4.16 -0.74 -10.55
CA MET A 33 3.65 0.62 -10.62
C MET A 33 4.61 1.51 -11.42
N GLU A 34 4.04 2.28 -12.33
CA GLU A 34 4.71 3.30 -13.12
C GLU A 34 4.10 4.65 -12.77
N VAL A 35 4.90 5.58 -12.22
CA VAL A 35 4.41 6.90 -11.79
C VAL A 35 5.27 7.99 -12.41
N THR A 36 4.60 8.98 -13.01
CA THR A 36 5.23 10.23 -13.42
C THR A 36 4.84 11.32 -12.42
N VAL A 37 5.83 12.04 -11.91
CA VAL A 37 5.64 13.17 -10.99
C VAL A 37 6.08 14.44 -11.69
N ASN A 38 5.25 15.48 -11.61
CA ASN A 38 5.62 16.85 -11.95
C ASN A 38 5.76 17.65 -10.65
N PRO A 39 6.99 17.92 -10.18
CA PRO A 39 7.23 18.63 -8.93
C PRO A 39 6.76 20.09 -8.94
N GLU A 40 6.80 20.77 -10.10
CA GLU A 40 6.41 22.18 -10.22
C GLU A 40 4.91 22.35 -9.91
N ASP A 41 4.09 21.47 -10.50
CA ASP A 41 2.64 21.47 -10.29
C ASP A 41 2.22 20.60 -9.10
N ARG A 42 3.18 19.89 -8.49
CA ARG A 42 2.98 18.87 -7.44
C ARG A 42 2.05 17.75 -7.88
N THR A 43 1.90 17.51 -9.17
CA THR A 43 0.97 16.51 -9.68
C THR A 43 1.67 15.18 -9.92
N LEU A 44 0.89 14.12 -9.90
CA LEU A 44 1.33 12.79 -10.29
C LEU A 44 0.27 12.09 -11.12
N ARG A 45 0.72 11.19 -11.98
CA ARG A 45 -0.12 10.23 -12.72
C ARG A 45 0.54 8.87 -12.64
N GLY A 46 -0.26 7.84 -12.38
CA GLY A 46 0.25 6.50 -12.20
C GLY A 46 -0.61 5.43 -12.86
N ARG A 47 0.06 4.35 -13.24
CA ARG A 47 -0.53 3.08 -13.64
C ARG A 47 -0.03 2.01 -12.67
N GLU A 48 -0.94 1.29 -12.06
CA GLU A 48 -0.66 0.18 -11.15
C GLU A 48 -1.26 -1.11 -11.70
N VAL A 49 -0.47 -2.17 -11.73
CA VAL A 49 -0.94 -3.54 -11.94
C VAL A 49 -0.80 -4.28 -10.62
N LEU A 50 -1.93 -4.61 -10.01
CA LEU A 50 -2.03 -5.31 -8.73
C LEU A 50 -2.51 -6.75 -8.97
N ARG A 51 -1.84 -7.72 -8.37
CA ARG A 51 -2.32 -9.09 -8.20
C ARG A 51 -2.54 -9.32 -6.71
N TRP A 52 -3.74 -9.69 -6.28
CA TRP A 52 -4.08 -9.91 -4.87
C TRP A 52 -4.84 -11.22 -4.67
N GLN A 53 -4.40 -12.02 -3.69
CA GLN A 53 -5.05 -13.26 -3.29
C GLN A 53 -5.97 -13.03 -2.09
N ASN A 54 -7.21 -13.54 -2.15
CA ASN A 54 -8.10 -13.57 -1.00
C ASN A 54 -7.57 -14.58 0.03
N THR A 55 -7.03 -14.08 1.14
CA THR A 55 -6.53 -14.90 2.26
C THR A 55 -7.57 -15.08 3.38
N ALA A 56 -8.76 -14.51 3.24
CA ALA A 56 -9.84 -14.71 4.19
C ALA A 56 -10.40 -16.13 4.10
N SER A 57 -11.11 -16.57 5.15
CA SER A 57 -11.80 -17.86 5.18
C SER A 57 -13.14 -17.85 4.45
N GLN A 58 -13.57 -16.68 3.95
CA GLN A 58 -14.84 -16.48 3.26
C GLN A 58 -14.62 -15.80 1.91
N PRO A 59 -15.52 -16.01 0.93
CA PRO A 59 -15.52 -15.24 -0.31
C PRO A 59 -15.72 -13.75 -0.05
N THR A 60 -15.15 -12.90 -0.92
CA THR A 60 -15.43 -11.46 -0.96
C THR A 60 -16.00 -11.05 -2.30
N ASP A 61 -17.01 -10.19 -2.31
CA ASP A 61 -17.60 -9.58 -3.50
C ASP A 61 -17.11 -8.15 -3.75
N GLU A 62 -16.18 -7.67 -2.93
CA GLU A 62 -15.65 -6.32 -3.00
C GLU A 62 -14.15 -6.25 -2.68
N LEU A 63 -13.54 -5.14 -3.10
CA LEU A 63 -12.19 -4.74 -2.77
C LEU A 63 -12.21 -3.32 -2.20
N GLN A 64 -11.45 -3.08 -1.13
CA GLN A 64 -11.31 -1.77 -0.50
C GLN A 64 -9.87 -1.28 -0.60
N PHE A 65 -9.69 0.00 -0.92
CA PHE A 65 -8.38 0.63 -1.08
C PHE A 65 -8.27 1.91 -0.24
N HIS A 66 -7.08 2.12 0.32
CA HIS A 66 -6.75 3.35 1.02
C HIS A 66 -6.24 4.40 0.03
N LEU A 67 -7.01 5.46 -0.16
CA LEU A 67 -6.65 6.66 -0.91
C LEU A 67 -6.04 7.71 0.03
N TYR A 68 -4.90 7.37 0.62
CA TYR A 68 -4.29 8.11 1.73
C TYR A 68 -4.17 9.63 1.50
N LEU A 69 -3.86 10.07 0.28
CA LEU A 69 -3.73 11.50 -0.02
C LEU A 69 -5.05 12.29 0.17
N ASN A 70 -6.20 11.63 0.13
CA ASN A 70 -7.50 12.28 0.36
C ASN A 70 -7.69 12.73 1.82
N ALA A 71 -6.86 12.24 2.75
CA ALA A 71 -6.78 12.79 4.09
C ALA A 71 -6.36 14.27 4.05
N PHE A 72 -5.70 14.74 2.99
CA PHE A 72 -5.21 16.11 2.81
C PHE A 72 -5.98 16.89 1.74
N ALA A 73 -7.16 16.43 1.33
CA ALA A 73 -7.93 17.03 0.24
C ALA A 73 -8.52 18.39 0.60
N ASN A 74 -8.85 18.58 1.89
CA ASN A 74 -9.48 19.77 2.44
C ASN A 74 -9.44 19.71 3.98
N ASP A 75 -10.05 20.70 4.63
CA ASP A 75 -10.16 20.83 6.07
C ASP A 75 -11.32 20.02 6.71
N ARG A 76 -12.06 19.24 5.93
CA ARG A 76 -13.23 18.46 6.35
C ARG A 76 -12.99 16.95 6.44
N SER A 77 -11.85 16.43 5.99
CA SER A 77 -11.48 15.03 6.23
C SER A 77 -11.40 14.75 7.74
N THR A 78 -11.60 13.49 8.15
CA THR A 78 -11.55 13.12 9.56
C THR A 78 -10.19 13.45 10.16
N PHE A 79 -9.10 13.15 9.43
CA PHE A 79 -7.75 13.51 9.83
C PHE A 79 -7.56 15.02 10.10
N PHE A 80 -8.11 15.90 9.25
CA PHE A 80 -7.98 17.35 9.45
C PHE A 80 -8.83 17.87 10.60
N ARG A 81 -10.05 17.34 10.75
CA ARG A 81 -10.96 17.70 11.84
C ARG A 81 -10.37 17.32 13.19
N GLU A 82 -9.83 16.12 13.31
CA GLU A 82 -9.24 15.62 14.57
C GLU A 82 -7.91 16.31 14.91
N SER A 83 -7.10 16.66 13.91
CA SER A 83 -5.86 17.43 14.15
C SER A 83 -6.12 18.92 14.42
N GLY A 84 -7.34 19.42 14.25
CA GLY A 84 -7.64 20.85 14.29
C GLY A 84 -6.89 21.65 13.22
N GLY A 85 -6.48 21.00 12.13
CA GLY A 85 -5.67 21.59 11.05
C GLY A 85 -4.24 21.96 11.45
N SER A 86 -3.74 21.49 12.61
CA SER A 86 -2.38 21.72 13.06
C SER A 86 -1.73 20.45 13.59
N LEU A 87 -0.51 20.16 13.13
CA LEU A 87 0.28 19.05 13.63
C LEU A 87 1.66 19.58 14.02
N ARG A 88 2.11 19.29 15.25
CA ARG A 88 3.41 19.77 15.78
C ARG A 88 3.58 21.29 15.69
N ASN A 89 2.51 22.04 15.97
CA ASN A 89 2.42 23.51 15.84
C ASN A 89 2.62 24.04 14.42
N ILE A 90 2.49 23.19 13.40
CA ILE A 90 2.53 23.58 11.99
C ILE A 90 1.12 23.42 11.43
N GLY A 91 0.56 24.51 10.93
CA GLY A 91 -0.73 24.50 10.22
C GLY A 91 -0.56 24.13 8.75
N MET A 92 -1.60 23.59 8.13
CA MET A 92 -1.62 23.41 6.68
C MET A 92 -1.67 24.79 6.00
N PRO A 93 -0.71 25.14 5.12
CA PRO A 93 -0.78 26.37 4.34
C PRO A 93 -1.99 26.37 3.39
N LYS A 94 -2.51 27.56 3.07
CA LYS A 94 -3.73 27.72 2.25
C LYS A 94 -3.67 27.01 0.89
N ASP A 95 -2.48 26.91 0.30
CA ASP A 95 -2.22 26.25 -0.99
C ASP A 95 -1.66 24.82 -0.83
N GLY A 96 -1.71 24.25 0.37
CA GLY A 96 -1.03 23.01 0.75
C GLY A 96 -1.79 21.72 0.46
N TRP A 97 -3.04 21.79 0.00
CA TRP A 97 -3.92 20.62 -0.17
C TRP A 97 -3.46 19.64 -1.25
N GLY A 98 -3.65 18.35 -0.99
CA GLY A 98 -3.32 17.24 -1.90
C GLY A 98 -4.43 16.20 -1.96
N PHE A 99 -4.43 15.36 -2.98
CA PHE A 99 -5.48 14.37 -3.20
C PHE A 99 -4.99 13.25 -4.12
N ILE A 100 -5.74 12.16 -4.19
CA ILE A 100 -5.60 11.10 -5.18
C ILE A 100 -6.98 10.68 -5.69
N VAL A 101 -7.09 10.47 -6.99
CA VAL A 101 -8.31 10.05 -7.69
C VAL A 101 -7.97 8.84 -8.53
N VAL A 102 -8.79 7.80 -8.41
CA VAL A 102 -8.75 6.67 -9.35
C VAL A 102 -9.48 7.09 -10.62
N ASP A 103 -8.76 7.09 -11.75
CA ASP A 103 -9.31 7.41 -13.06
C ASP A 103 -10.04 6.21 -13.67
N GLY A 104 -9.54 5.01 -13.41
CA GLY A 104 -10.12 3.76 -13.89
C GLY A 104 -9.53 2.57 -13.17
N ILE A 105 -10.34 1.51 -13.07
CA ILE A 105 -9.95 0.25 -12.46
C ILE A 105 -10.63 -0.89 -13.22
N LYS A 106 -9.82 -1.82 -13.72
CA LYS A 106 -10.32 -2.96 -14.50
C LYS A 106 -9.70 -4.25 -14.02
N THR A 107 -10.46 -5.34 -14.09
CA THR A 107 -9.91 -6.69 -13.93
C THR A 107 -9.11 -7.08 -15.18
N ALA A 108 -8.23 -8.07 -15.05
CA ALA A 108 -7.42 -8.56 -16.17
C ALA A 108 -8.23 -9.14 -17.34
N ASP A 109 -9.45 -9.63 -17.09
CA ASP A 109 -10.43 -10.07 -18.10
C ASP A 109 -11.27 -8.91 -18.68
N GLY A 110 -10.99 -7.67 -18.25
CA GLY A 110 -11.52 -6.44 -18.86
C GLY A 110 -12.79 -5.88 -18.24
N HIS A 111 -13.26 -6.40 -17.09
CA HIS A 111 -14.42 -5.85 -16.41
C HIS A 111 -14.09 -4.50 -15.78
N ASP A 112 -14.87 -3.46 -16.08
CA ASP A 112 -14.69 -2.12 -15.51
C ASP A 112 -15.37 -2.03 -14.15
N LEU A 113 -14.57 -1.83 -13.11
CA LEU A 113 -15.06 -1.74 -11.73
C LEU A 113 -15.41 -0.30 -11.36
N LYS A 114 -14.96 0.70 -12.13
CA LYS A 114 -15.12 2.12 -11.79
C LYS A 114 -16.57 2.54 -11.57
N PRO A 115 -17.59 2.01 -12.28
CA PRO A 115 -18.99 2.35 -12.02
C PRO A 115 -19.51 1.91 -10.65
N THR A 116 -18.79 1.02 -9.95
CA THR A 116 -19.16 0.50 -8.62
C THR A 116 -18.46 1.24 -7.48
N GLU A 117 -17.73 2.31 -7.78
CA GLU A 117 -16.98 3.10 -6.80
C GLU A 117 -17.88 3.65 -5.69
N GLU A 118 -17.47 3.42 -4.44
CA GLU A 118 -18.17 3.93 -3.27
C GLU A 118 -17.19 4.30 -2.16
N PHE A 119 -17.29 5.50 -1.61
CA PHE A 119 -16.47 5.91 -0.47
C PHE A 119 -17.08 5.39 0.83
N LEU A 120 -16.25 4.75 1.66
CA LEU A 120 -16.65 4.21 2.95
C LEU A 120 -16.10 5.07 4.09
N GLN A 121 -16.85 5.15 5.19
CA GLN A 121 -16.48 5.86 6.42
C GLN A 121 -16.53 4.89 7.61
N PRO A 122 -15.55 3.98 7.76
CA PRO A 122 -15.59 2.93 8.78
C PRO A 122 -15.47 3.46 10.22
N ASP A 123 -14.89 4.64 10.40
CA ASP A 123 -14.51 5.15 11.72
C ASP A 123 -15.59 6.05 12.35
N ASP A 124 -16.04 7.09 11.65
CA ASP A 124 -16.85 8.18 12.25
C ASP A 124 -18.08 8.61 11.41
N GLY A 125 -18.32 7.97 10.25
CA GLY A 125 -19.42 8.33 9.36
C GLY A 125 -19.28 9.68 8.65
N ASN A 126 -18.09 10.30 8.63
CA ASN A 126 -17.88 11.62 8.04
C ASN A 126 -17.93 11.59 6.49
N PRO A 127 -18.98 12.09 5.82
CA PRO A 127 -19.14 11.95 4.37
C PRO A 127 -18.12 12.76 3.54
N ASP A 128 -17.40 13.68 4.17
CA ASP A 128 -16.29 14.40 3.55
C ASP A 128 -14.98 13.58 3.56
N ASP A 129 -14.91 12.50 4.34
CA ASP A 129 -13.77 11.59 4.33
C ASP A 129 -13.84 10.61 3.16
N ARG A 130 -12.84 10.74 2.28
CA ARG A 130 -12.68 9.96 1.04
C ARG A 130 -11.40 9.14 1.04
N THR A 131 -10.92 8.75 2.22
CA THR A 131 -9.67 7.98 2.37
C THR A 131 -9.84 6.48 2.13
N VAL A 132 -11.05 5.95 2.18
CA VAL A 132 -11.33 4.53 1.86
C VAL A 132 -12.35 4.46 0.73
N VAL A 133 -12.01 3.71 -0.32
CA VAL A 133 -12.89 3.47 -1.46
C VAL A 133 -13.13 1.97 -1.63
N ARG A 134 -14.37 1.60 -1.95
CA ARG A 134 -14.82 0.27 -2.31
C ARG A 134 -15.07 0.17 -3.81
N TYR A 135 -14.75 -0.99 -4.37
CA TYR A 135 -15.21 -1.45 -5.68
C TYR A 135 -15.82 -2.84 -5.56
N ARG A 136 -16.94 -3.09 -6.25
CA ARG A 136 -17.57 -4.42 -6.32
C ARG A 136 -16.95 -5.24 -7.44
N LEU A 137 -16.73 -6.51 -7.17
CA LEU A 137 -16.30 -7.51 -8.14
C LEU A 137 -17.51 -8.04 -8.93
N PRO A 138 -17.32 -8.45 -10.20
CA PRO A 138 -18.39 -9.04 -11.01
C PRO A 138 -18.88 -10.39 -10.46
N ALA A 139 -18.04 -11.09 -9.70
CA ALA A 139 -18.35 -12.34 -9.02
C ALA A 139 -17.57 -12.42 -7.70
N PRO A 140 -18.08 -13.15 -6.69
CA PRO A 140 -17.35 -13.39 -5.46
C PRO A 140 -16.02 -14.10 -5.71
N LEU A 141 -14.95 -13.58 -5.10
CA LEU A 141 -13.61 -14.18 -5.10
C LEU A 141 -13.46 -15.09 -3.88
N ALA A 142 -13.39 -16.40 -4.10
CA ALA A 142 -13.33 -17.40 -3.03
C ALA A 142 -11.97 -17.39 -2.28
N PRO A 143 -11.89 -18.01 -1.09
CA PRO A 143 -10.63 -18.21 -0.38
C PRO A 143 -9.55 -18.85 -1.25
N GLY A 144 -8.37 -18.24 -1.31
CA GLY A 144 -7.23 -18.69 -2.12
C GLY A 144 -7.28 -18.27 -3.59
N GLU A 145 -8.40 -17.74 -4.08
CA GLU A 145 -8.47 -17.18 -5.43
C GLU A 145 -7.76 -15.84 -5.54
N THR A 146 -7.39 -15.47 -6.76
CA THR A 146 -6.60 -14.26 -7.03
C THR A 146 -7.28 -13.40 -8.07
N VAL A 147 -7.33 -12.10 -7.81
CA VAL A 147 -7.72 -11.08 -8.79
C VAL A 147 -6.49 -10.33 -9.27
N ALA A 148 -6.50 -9.95 -10.55
CA ALA A 148 -5.53 -9.04 -11.12
C ALA A 148 -6.26 -7.79 -11.63
N LEU A 149 -5.73 -6.62 -11.28
CA LEU A 149 -6.32 -5.32 -11.54
C LEU A 149 -5.31 -4.43 -12.26
N GLU A 150 -5.80 -3.66 -13.22
CA GLU A 150 -5.11 -2.49 -13.75
C GLU A 150 -5.82 -1.23 -13.27
N ILE A 151 -5.08 -0.37 -12.57
CA ILE A 151 -5.58 0.83 -11.92
C ILE A 151 -4.83 2.04 -12.51
N HIS A 152 -5.58 3.04 -12.96
CA HIS A 152 -5.06 4.33 -13.39
C HIS A 152 -5.47 5.37 -12.37
N PHE A 153 -4.55 6.26 -12.01
CA PHE A 153 -4.82 7.31 -11.04
C PHE A 153 -4.04 8.59 -11.33
N HIS A 154 -4.55 9.68 -10.78
CA HIS A 154 -3.84 10.94 -10.71
C HIS A 154 -3.98 11.55 -9.33
N GLY A 155 -3.08 12.45 -8.99
CA GLY A 155 -3.12 13.13 -7.72
C GLY A 155 -2.33 14.42 -7.70
N ARG A 156 -2.42 15.09 -6.56
CA ARG A 156 -1.59 16.23 -6.20
C ARG A 156 -0.98 15.98 -4.84
N LEU A 157 0.34 16.08 -4.73
CA LEU A 157 1.05 15.96 -3.46
C LEU A 157 0.70 17.16 -2.57
N PRO A 158 0.34 16.93 -1.29
CA PRO A 158 0.17 18.01 -0.35
C PRO A 158 1.53 18.68 -0.07
N ARG A 159 1.53 19.90 0.47
CA ARG A 159 2.73 20.39 1.16
C ARG A 159 2.94 19.53 2.39
N VAL A 160 4.20 19.31 2.76
CA VAL A 160 4.54 18.53 3.96
C VAL A 160 3.87 19.14 5.19
N PHE A 161 2.85 18.46 5.68
CA PHE A 161 2.15 18.72 6.94
C PHE A 161 2.33 17.54 7.90
N ALA A 162 2.34 16.32 7.35
CA ALA A 162 2.57 15.07 8.06
C ALA A 162 3.52 14.16 7.26
N ARG A 163 3.31 12.84 7.33
CA ARG A 163 4.18 11.76 6.78
C ARG A 163 4.19 11.65 5.25
N ASN A 164 3.70 12.65 4.52
CA ASN A 164 3.68 12.69 3.06
C ASN A 164 3.66 14.15 2.58
N GLY A 165 4.21 14.40 1.39
CA GLY A 165 4.07 15.66 0.67
C GLY A 165 5.37 16.14 0.05
N ILE A 166 5.34 17.35 -0.50
CA ILE A 166 6.49 18.01 -1.12
C ILE A 166 6.94 19.25 -0.34
N HIS A 167 8.25 19.42 -0.23
CA HIS A 167 8.89 20.59 0.35
C HIS A 167 10.08 21.00 -0.53
N ARG A 168 9.92 22.12 -1.27
CA ARG A 168 10.89 22.57 -2.27
C ARG A 168 11.16 21.46 -3.30
N ASP A 169 12.39 20.99 -3.39
CA ASP A 169 12.90 19.94 -4.27
C ASP A 169 12.85 18.53 -3.63
N PHE A 170 12.35 18.42 -2.40
CA PHE A 170 12.23 17.16 -1.67
C PHE A 170 10.79 16.63 -1.67
N ILE A 171 10.63 15.36 -2.03
CA ILE A 171 9.36 14.63 -1.96
C ILE A 171 9.46 13.56 -0.86
N LEU A 172 8.53 13.63 0.09
CA LEU A 172 8.22 12.57 1.04
C LEU A 172 7.03 11.78 0.49
N ALA A 173 7.28 10.67 -0.20
CA ALA A 173 6.28 9.81 -0.80
C ALA A 173 6.29 8.42 -0.17
#